data_AF-C3YUJ5-F1
#
_entry.id   AF-C3YUJ5-F1
#
_cell.length_a   1.000
_cell.length_b   1.000
_cell.length_c   1.000
_cell.angle_alpha   90.00
_cell.angle_beta   90.00
_cell.angle_gamma   90.00
#
_symmetry.space_group_name_H-M   'P 1'
#
loop_
_entity.id
_entity.type
_entity.pdbx_description
1 polymer ?
#
loop_
_entity_poly.entity_id
_entity_poly.type
_entity_poly.pdbx_seq_one_letter_code
_entity_poly.pdbx_strand_id
1 'polypeptide(L)' 'WTDWTPCSVTCGNGTHERWRQCNSPPPKEDGKDCVGLSTEMETCRLQDCP' A
#
# COMPACT_ATOMS: atom_id res chain seq x y z
N TRP A 1 -1.45 2.19 -7.97
CA TRP A 1 -1.20 2.18 -6.52
C TRP A 1 -1.60 3.55 -5.99
N THR A 2 -2.20 3.60 -4.80
CA THR A 2 -2.38 4.82 -4.01
C THR A 2 -1.03 5.26 -3.47
N ASP A 3 -1.01 6.47 -2.92
CA ASP A 3 0.08 6.87 -2.05
C ASP A 3 0.20 5.94 -0.85
N TRP A 4 1.40 5.87 -0.29
CA TRP A 4 1.67 5.16 0.94
C TRP A 4 0.90 5.80 2.10
N THR A 5 0.38 4.98 3.00
CA THR A 5 -0.14 5.44 4.28
C THR A 5 0.97 6.12 5.07
N PRO A 6 0.63 6.98 6.04
CA PRO A 6 1.56 7.35 7.08
C PRO A 6 2.21 6.10 7.69
N CYS A 7 3.48 6.25 8.10
CA CYS A 7 4.19 5.21 8.81
C CYS A 7 3.41 4.83 10.08
N SER A 8 3.37 3.55 10.42
CA SER A 8 2.66 3.03 11.60
C SER A 8 3.23 3.55 12.92
N VAL A 9 4.43 4.11 12.88
CA VAL A 9 5.11 4.77 13.99
C VAL A 9 5.38 6.24 13.66
N THR A 10 5.58 7.05 14.69
CA THR A 10 6.01 8.46 14.56
C THR A 10 7.52 8.64 14.73
N CYS A 11 8.23 7.60 15.19
CA CYS A 11 9.68 7.53 15.33
C CYS A 11 10.16 6.07 15.23
N GLY A 12 11.44 5.86 14.91
CA GLY A 12 12.04 4.53 14.77
C GLY A 12 11.61 3.80 13.49
N ASN A 13 11.67 2.47 13.53
CA ASN A 13 11.25 1.62 12.41
C ASN A 13 9.77 1.26 12.54
N GLY A 14 8.99 1.47 11.48
CA GLY A 14 7.62 1.01 11.34
C GLY A 14 7.35 0.46 9.95
N THR A 15 6.08 0.47 9.59
CA THR A 15 5.58 -0.04 8.32
C THR A 15 4.59 0.95 7.71
N HIS A 16 4.57 1.02 6.38
CA HIS A 16 3.54 1.71 5.63
C HIS A 16 2.94 0.78 4.58
N GLU A 17 1.70 1.06 4.21
CA GLU A 17 0.95 0.25 3.26
C GLU A 17 0.47 1.11 2.11
N ARG A 18 0.39 0.54 0.91
CA ARG A 18 -0.30 1.14 -0.22
C ARG A 18 -1.14 0.09 -0.90
N TRP A 19 -2.24 0.52 -1.52
CA TRP A 19 -3.12 -0.40 -2.24
C TRP A 19 -3.30 0.06 -3.68
N ARG A 20 -3.64 -0.85 -4.58
CA ARG A 20 -4.05 -0.52 -5.94
C ARG A 20 -5.50 -0.91 -6.13
N GLN A 21 -6.28 0.01 -6.68
CA GLN A 21 -7.61 -0.31 -7.17
C GLN A 21 -7.49 -0.89 -8.58
N CYS A 22 -8.22 -1.98 -8.83
CA CYS A 22 -8.31 -2.63 -10.13
C CYS A 22 -9.27 -1.87 -11.05
N ASN A 23 -8.93 -0.63 -11.38
CA ASN A 23 -9.85 0.30 -12.04
C ASN A 23 -9.34 0.88 -13.37
N SER A 24 -8.24 0.36 -13.93
CA SER A 24 -7.68 0.84 -15.20
C SER A 24 -7.18 -0.32 -16.08
N PRO A 25 -8.08 -1.00 -16.83
CA PRO A 25 -9.52 -0.73 -16.99
C PRO A 25 -10.37 -1.37 -15.88
N PRO A 26 -11.58 -0.83 -15.59
CA PRO A 26 -12.51 -1.47 -14.68
C PRO A 26 -12.91 -2.85 -15.23
N PRO A 27 -13.02 -3.89 -14.37
CA PRO A 27 -13.47 -5.20 -14.80
C PRO A 27 -14.92 -5.07 -15.32
N LYS A 28 -15.12 -5.27 -16.62
CA LYS A 28 -16.46 -5.38 -17.20
C LYS A 28 -16.96 -6.81 -16.97
N GLU A 29 -18.00 -6.98 -16.16
CA GLU A 29 -18.93 -8.13 -15.99
C GLU A 29 -18.33 -9.55 -15.76
N ASP A 30 -17.12 -9.84 -16.29
CA ASP A 30 -16.28 -11.03 -16.21
C ASP A 30 -14.78 -10.66 -16.07
N GLY A 31 -14.48 -9.40 -15.76
CA GLY A 31 -13.11 -8.91 -15.68
C GLY A 31 -12.35 -9.54 -14.51
N LYS A 32 -11.41 -10.42 -14.83
CA LYS A 32 -10.53 -11.11 -13.87
C LYS A 32 -10.03 -10.12 -12.80
N ASP A 33 -10.16 -10.49 -11.53
CA ASP A 33 -9.49 -9.81 -10.42
C ASP A 33 -8.03 -9.53 -10.81
N CYS A 34 -7.49 -8.37 -10.44
CA CYS A 34 -6.11 -8.03 -10.82
C CYS A 34 -5.18 -9.18 -10.45
N VAL A 35 -4.35 -9.59 -11.41
CA VAL A 35 -3.29 -10.56 -11.14
C VAL A 35 -2.27 -9.89 -10.22
N GLY A 36 -2.12 -10.45 -9.01
CA GLY A 36 -1.18 -10.01 -7.97
C GLY A 36 -1.83 -9.22 -6.83
N LEU A 37 -1.11 -9.08 -5.72
CA LEU A 37 -1.61 -8.45 -4.49
C LEU A 37 -2.19 -7.06 -4.74
N SER A 38 -3.34 -6.77 -4.15
CA SER A 38 -3.98 -5.45 -4.14
C SER A 38 -3.36 -4.52 -3.10
N THR A 39 -2.56 -5.07 -2.19
CA THR A 39 -1.92 -4.36 -1.08
C THR A 39 -0.42 -4.66 -1.09
N GLU A 40 0.37 -3.65 -0.82
CA GLU A 40 1.81 -3.73 -0.65
C GLU A 40 2.18 -3.11 0.70
N MET A 41 3.09 -3.77 1.42
CA MET A 41 3.59 -3.33 2.70
C MET A 41 5.11 -3.19 2.61
N GLU A 42 5.64 -2.09 3.12
CA GLU A 42 7.07 -1.82 3.15
C GLU A 42 7.45 -1.24 4.52
N THR A 43 8.73 -1.38 4.89
CA THR A 43 9.26 -0.78 6.11
C THR A 43 9.60 0.69 5.90
N CYS A 44 9.12 1.54 6.82
CA CYS A 44 9.48 2.95 6.87
C CYS A 44 10.40 3.17 8.08
N ARG A 45 11.50 3.90 7.86
CA ARG A 45 12.43 4.29 8.93
C ARG A 45 12.32 5.79 9.15
N LEU A 46 11.82 6.16 10.33
CA LEU A 46 11.77 7.53 10.81
C LEU A 46 12.98 7.83 11.70
N GLN A 47 13.07 9.07 12.18
CA GLN A 47 14.06 9.48 13.17
C GLN A 47 13.97 8.61 14.41
N ASP A 48 15.10 8.33 15.04
CA ASP A 48 15.14 7.56 16.29
C ASP A 48 14.24 8.20 17.35
N CYS A 49 13.61 7.36 18.17
CA CYS A 49 12.75 7.83 19.24
C CYS A 49 13.58 8.54 20.33
N PRO A 50 13.07 9.62 20.93
CA PRO A 50 13.73 10.31 22.05
C PRO A 50 13.98 9.42 23.27
#